data_AF-A0A950Y3A6-F1
#
_entry.id   AF-A0A950Y3A6-F1
#
_cell.length_a   1.000
_cell.length_b   1.000
_cell.length_c   1.000
_cell.angle_alpha   90.00
_cell.angle_beta   90.00
_cell.angle_gamma   90.00
#
_symmetry.space_group_name_H-M   'P 1'
#
loop_
_entity.id
_entity.type
_entity.pdbx_description
1 polymer ?
#
loop_
_entity_poly.entity_id
_entity_poly.type
_entity_poly.pdbx_seq_one_letter_code
_entity_poly.pdbx_strand_id
1 'polypeptide(L)'
;MRTLLYIAAAALFVAGSIWFLRAPQIKPEAPAAQKTPVAAAKSGAVTSEIQTTSAEAPPDTILFEASNGNVTFDHKRHYERVNGDCSVCHPKVFPQSRAPLNYKKASHRASEASLTSCAHCHAVGASSFAADSNCLKCHVKDYSKH
;
A
#
# COMPACT_ATOMS: atom_id res chain seq x y z
N MET A 1 10.03 15.80 -62.74
CA MET A 1 8.67 15.26 -62.57
C MET A 1 8.61 14.35 -61.33
N ARG A 2 8.89 14.87 -60.13
CA ARG A 2 8.89 14.06 -58.91
C ARG A 2 8.69 14.88 -57.63
N THR A 3 8.02 16.02 -57.79
CA THR A 3 7.82 17.04 -56.74
C THR A 3 6.37 17.52 -56.64
N LEU A 4 5.44 16.87 -57.36
CA LEU A 4 4.01 17.21 -57.41
C LEU A 4 3.14 16.11 -56.79
N LEU A 5 3.55 15.56 -55.65
CA LEU A 5 2.81 14.48 -54.97
C LEU A 5 2.72 14.65 -53.45
N TYR A 6 2.96 15.87 -52.93
CA TYR A 6 2.92 16.17 -51.49
C TYR A 6 1.93 17.27 -51.08
N ILE A 7 0.98 17.66 -51.95
CA ILE A 7 0.01 18.75 -51.67
C ILE A 7 -1.44 18.24 -51.72
N ALA A 8 -1.72 17.06 -51.14
CA ALA A 8 -3.08 16.51 -51.12
C ALA A 8 -3.47 15.77 -49.82
N ALA A 9 -2.81 16.05 -48.68
CA ALA A 9 -3.10 15.40 -47.40
C ALA A 9 -3.15 16.39 -46.22
N ALA A 10 -3.71 17.59 -46.43
CA ALA A 10 -3.80 18.63 -45.41
C ALA A 10 -5.16 19.34 -45.43
N ALA A 11 -6.25 18.60 -45.31
CA ALA A 11 -7.58 19.11 -44.94
C ALA A 11 -8.46 17.91 -44.58
N LEU A 12 -9.30 18.04 -43.53
CA LEU A 12 -10.30 17.06 -43.03
C LEU A 12 -9.95 16.25 -41.76
N PHE A 13 -9.46 16.89 -40.70
CA PHE A 13 -9.55 16.32 -39.33
C PHE A 13 -9.66 17.43 -38.24
N VAL A 14 -10.62 18.36 -38.39
CA VAL A 14 -10.84 19.44 -37.39
C VAL A 14 -12.30 19.51 -36.88
N ALA A 15 -13.15 18.50 -37.13
CA ALA A 15 -14.58 18.58 -36.78
C ALA A 15 -15.13 17.38 -35.96
N GLY A 16 -14.38 16.88 -34.97
CA GLY A 16 -14.79 15.72 -34.17
C GLY A 16 -14.77 15.90 -32.64
N SER A 17 -14.51 17.09 -32.11
CA SER A 17 -14.01 17.26 -30.73
C SER A 17 -14.97 17.92 -29.72
N ILE A 18 -16.30 17.78 -29.85
CA ILE A 18 -17.23 18.55 -28.97
C ILE A 18 -18.31 17.71 -28.25
N TRP A 19 -18.46 16.40 -28.51
CA TRP A 19 -19.63 15.64 -28.01
C TRP A 19 -19.43 14.72 -26.79
N PHE A 20 -18.36 14.89 -25.99
CA PHE A 20 -18.13 14.02 -24.82
C PHE A 20 -17.87 14.75 -23.49
N LEU A 21 -18.32 16.00 -23.31
CA LEU A 21 -18.23 16.75 -22.06
C LEU A 21 -19.60 17.08 -21.43
N ARG A 22 -20.40 16.08 -21.06
CA ARG A 22 -21.50 16.31 -20.09
C ARG A 22 -21.96 15.03 -19.38
N ALA A 23 -21.10 14.48 -18.53
CA ALA A 23 -21.53 13.52 -17.51
C ALA A 23 -22.16 14.27 -16.31
N PRO A 24 -23.34 13.87 -15.81
CA PRO A 24 -23.94 14.45 -14.61
C PRO A 24 -23.17 14.04 -13.35
N GLN A 25 -22.88 15.05 -12.52
CA GLN A 25 -22.20 14.93 -11.24
C GLN A 25 -23.12 14.22 -10.22
N ILE A 26 -22.88 12.93 -9.98
CA ILE A 26 -23.42 12.21 -8.82
C ILE A 26 -22.60 12.60 -7.60
N LYS A 27 -23.24 13.33 -6.69
CA LYS A 27 -22.71 13.79 -5.41
C LYS A 27 -22.66 12.59 -4.45
N PRO A 28 -21.50 12.25 -3.86
CA PRO A 28 -21.46 11.24 -2.80
C PRO A 28 -22.06 11.83 -1.52
N GLU A 29 -23.18 11.26 -1.10
CA GLU A 29 -23.82 11.51 0.20
C GLU A 29 -22.91 10.94 1.30
N ALA A 30 -22.45 11.80 2.21
CA ALA A 30 -21.66 11.39 3.38
C ALA A 30 -22.57 10.74 4.43
N PRO A 31 -22.30 9.51 4.90
CA PRO A 31 -23.06 8.94 6.01
C PRO A 31 -22.73 9.65 7.32
N ALA A 32 -23.79 10.00 8.04
CA ALA A 32 -23.78 10.70 9.32
C ALA A 32 -22.99 9.95 10.39
N ALA A 33 -22.09 10.67 11.05
CA ALA A 33 -21.37 10.23 12.24
C ALA A 33 -22.34 10.12 13.44
N GLN A 34 -22.60 8.89 13.89
CA GLN A 34 -23.26 8.64 15.17
C GLN A 34 -22.20 8.55 16.27
N LYS A 35 -22.33 9.45 17.23
CA LYS A 35 -21.54 9.50 18.46
C LYS A 35 -22.16 8.53 19.48
N THR A 36 -21.38 7.61 20.00
CA THR A 36 -21.72 6.89 21.25
C THR A 36 -20.54 6.96 22.23
N PRO A 37 -20.81 7.24 23.52
CA PRO A 37 -19.78 7.35 24.54
C PRO A 37 -19.40 5.96 25.07
N VAL A 38 -18.10 5.66 25.12
CA VAL A 38 -17.58 4.47 25.81
C VAL A 38 -17.22 4.86 27.23
N ALA A 39 -17.97 4.31 28.18
CA ALA A 39 -17.67 4.35 29.60
C ALA A 39 -16.49 3.42 29.93
N ALA A 40 -15.64 3.87 30.85
CA ALA A 40 -14.48 3.16 31.37
C ALA A 40 -14.87 1.99 32.30
N ALA A 41 -14.16 0.88 32.21
CA ALA A 41 -14.07 -0.10 33.29
C ALA A 41 -12.68 -0.78 33.29
N LYS A 42 -12.17 -1.03 34.49
CA LYS A 42 -10.78 -1.37 34.82
C LYS A 42 -10.52 -2.88 34.90
N SER A 43 -9.26 -3.23 34.62
CA SER A 43 -8.34 -4.22 35.22
C SER A 43 -8.88 -5.51 35.86
N GLY A 44 -8.36 -6.65 35.40
CA GLY A 44 -8.31 -7.92 36.12
C GLY A 44 -7.38 -8.92 35.40
N ALA A 45 -6.46 -9.52 36.14
CA ALA A 45 -5.35 -10.35 35.66
C ALA A 45 -5.78 -11.65 34.96
N VAL A 46 -4.96 -12.15 34.01
CA VAL A 46 -5.09 -13.51 33.49
C VAL A 46 -3.74 -14.23 33.41
N THR A 47 -3.75 -15.42 33.98
CA THR A 47 -2.76 -16.49 33.90
C THR A 47 -2.59 -17.03 32.49
N SER A 48 -1.40 -17.56 32.23
CA SER A 48 -0.97 -18.26 31.01
C SER A 48 -1.92 -19.36 30.56
N GLU A 49 -2.66 -19.13 29.48
CA GLU A 49 -3.23 -20.16 28.60
C GLU A 49 -3.08 -19.72 27.14
N ILE A 50 -2.70 -20.68 26.28
CA ILE A 50 -2.57 -20.53 24.84
C ILE A 50 -3.96 -20.21 24.28
N GLN A 51 -4.20 -18.93 23.97
CA GLN A 51 -5.45 -18.47 23.39
C GLN A 51 -5.24 -18.12 21.92
N THR A 52 -5.73 -19.00 21.06
CA THR A 52 -6.08 -18.68 19.68
C THR A 52 -7.32 -17.78 19.71
N THR A 53 -7.13 -16.49 19.97
CA THR A 53 -8.15 -15.46 19.78
C THR A 53 -7.65 -14.44 18.78
N SER A 54 -8.49 -14.15 17.79
CA SER A 54 -8.30 -13.09 16.79
C SER A 54 -8.39 -11.67 17.40
N ALA A 55 -8.13 -11.52 18.70
CA ALA A 55 -8.33 -10.30 19.48
C ALA A 55 -7.03 -9.73 20.08
N GLU A 56 -5.88 -10.23 19.67
CA GLU A 56 -4.58 -9.67 20.05
C GLU A 56 -4.27 -8.45 19.16
N ALA A 57 -3.92 -7.31 19.78
CA ALA A 57 -3.56 -6.08 19.08
C ALA A 57 -2.48 -6.33 18.00
N PRO A 58 -2.51 -5.61 16.86
CA PRO A 58 -1.48 -5.79 15.85
C PRO A 58 -0.10 -5.44 16.42
N PRO A 59 0.97 -6.17 16.04
CA PRO A 59 2.31 -5.84 16.50
C PRO A 59 2.69 -4.45 15.99
N ASP A 60 3.34 -3.64 16.83
CA ASP A 60 3.84 -2.33 16.41
C ASP A 60 4.91 -2.44 15.32
N THR A 61 5.75 -3.47 15.39
CA THR A 61 6.82 -3.72 14.42
C THR A 61 6.90 -5.19 14.02
N ILE A 62 7.27 -5.43 12.76
CA ILE A 62 7.49 -6.76 12.20
C ILE A 62 8.89 -6.80 11.59
N LEU A 63 9.72 -7.77 12.02
CA LEU A 63 11.08 -7.94 11.53
C LEU A 63 11.13 -8.99 10.41
N PHE A 64 11.71 -8.62 9.28
CA PHE A 64 12.09 -9.54 8.21
C PHE A 64 13.61 -9.66 8.17
N GLU A 65 14.11 -10.86 8.47
CA GLU A 65 15.54 -11.14 8.38
C GLU A 65 15.98 -11.26 6.92
N ALA A 66 17.07 -10.57 6.58
CA ALA A 66 17.65 -10.64 5.24
C ALA A 66 19.16 -10.46 5.29
N SER A 67 19.87 -11.20 4.44
CA SER A 67 21.34 -11.20 4.42
C SER A 67 21.95 -9.85 4.01
N ASN A 68 21.18 -9.00 3.33
CA ASN A 68 21.59 -7.66 2.89
C ASN A 68 21.18 -6.54 3.87
N GLY A 69 20.72 -6.89 5.08
CA GLY A 69 20.22 -5.96 6.09
C GLY A 69 18.76 -6.26 6.40
N ASN A 70 18.45 -6.36 7.69
CA ASN A 70 17.11 -6.67 8.15
C ASN A 70 16.15 -5.54 7.80
N VAL A 71 14.90 -5.89 7.54
CA VAL A 71 13.83 -4.95 7.26
C VAL A 71 12.88 -4.94 8.44
N THR A 72 12.76 -3.79 9.09
CA THR A 72 11.73 -3.60 10.13
C THR A 72 10.56 -2.85 9.53
N PHE A 73 9.41 -3.50 9.46
CA PHE A 73 8.15 -2.86 9.11
C PHE A 73 7.51 -2.29 10.37
N ASP A 74 7.34 -0.97 10.41
CA ASP A 74 6.67 -0.25 11.48
C ASP A 74 5.17 -0.16 11.17
N HIS A 75 4.38 -1.09 11.71
CA HIS A 75 2.93 -1.16 11.50
C HIS A 75 2.24 0.09 12.04
N LYS A 76 2.66 0.60 13.21
CA LYS A 76 2.06 1.79 13.83
C LYS A 76 2.20 3.01 12.92
N ARG A 77 3.37 3.24 12.35
CA ARG A 77 3.61 4.34 11.41
C ARG A 77 2.80 4.23 10.13
N HIS A 78 2.61 3.02 9.60
CA HIS A 78 1.78 2.80 8.42
C HIS A 78 0.29 3.01 8.74
N TYR A 79 -0.17 2.54 9.90
CA TYR A 79 -1.51 2.73 10.41
C TYR A 79 -1.87 4.21 10.58
N GLU A 80 -0.97 5.00 11.19
CA GLU A 80 -1.14 6.45 11.35
C GLU A 80 -1.22 7.16 10.00
N ARG A 81 -0.40 6.75 9.02
CA ARG A 81 -0.39 7.35 7.67
C ARG A 81 -1.71 7.16 6.91
N VAL A 82 -2.44 6.09 7.20
CA VAL A 82 -3.75 5.81 6.59
C VAL A 82 -4.91 6.23 7.50
N ASN A 83 -4.66 7.11 8.48
CA ASN A 83 -5.66 7.60 9.44
C ASN A 83 -6.39 6.46 10.19
N GLY A 84 -5.69 5.36 10.42
CA GLY A 84 -6.22 4.20 11.10
C GLY A 84 -7.13 3.29 10.27
N ASP A 85 -7.21 3.49 8.96
CA ASP A 85 -8.00 2.63 8.07
C ASP A 85 -7.27 1.31 7.78
N CYS A 86 -7.67 0.25 8.50
CA CYS A 86 -7.15 -1.10 8.33
C CYS A 86 -7.41 -1.66 6.91
N SER A 87 -8.46 -1.20 6.23
CA SER A 87 -8.92 -1.76 4.95
C SER A 87 -7.99 -1.43 3.78
N VAL A 88 -7.15 -0.39 3.94
CA VAL A 88 -6.12 -0.02 2.95
C VAL A 88 -5.13 -1.17 2.74
N CYS A 89 -4.83 -1.92 3.80
CA CYS A 89 -3.87 -3.02 3.77
C CYS A 89 -4.56 -4.38 3.82
N HIS A 90 -5.61 -4.54 4.62
CA HIS A 90 -6.22 -5.84 4.90
C HIS A 90 -7.66 -5.96 4.36
N PRO A 91 -8.02 -7.09 3.74
CA PRO A 91 -7.16 -8.19 3.30
C PRO A 91 -6.45 -7.90 1.95
N LYS A 92 -6.64 -6.69 1.40
CA LYS A 92 -6.31 -6.35 0.00
C LYS A 92 -4.85 -6.55 -0.37
N VAL A 93 -3.93 -6.09 0.46
CA VAL A 93 -2.48 -6.15 0.23
C VAL A 93 -1.85 -7.29 1.03
N PHE A 94 -2.32 -7.50 2.26
CA PHE A 94 -1.83 -8.52 3.17
C PHE A 94 -3.00 -9.26 3.84
N PRO A 95 -2.87 -10.56 4.11
CA PRO A 95 -3.81 -11.25 4.99
C PRO A 95 -3.65 -10.74 6.42
N GLN A 96 -4.76 -10.66 7.16
CA GLN A 96 -4.73 -10.34 8.59
C GLN A 96 -4.36 -11.61 9.38
N SER A 97 -3.08 -12.00 9.32
CA SER A 97 -2.56 -13.24 9.88
C SER A 97 -1.24 -13.00 10.60
N ARG A 98 -0.99 -13.78 11.67
CA ARG A 98 0.31 -13.86 12.37
C ARG A 98 1.29 -14.81 11.67
N ALA A 99 0.84 -15.50 10.63
CA ALA A 99 1.71 -16.38 9.85
C ALA A 99 2.84 -15.55 9.20
N PRO A 100 4.08 -16.06 9.16
CA PRO A 100 5.18 -15.35 8.54
C PRO A 100 4.87 -15.15 7.05
N LEU A 101 5.04 -13.91 6.56
CA LEU A 101 4.89 -13.57 5.14
C LEU A 101 5.88 -14.35 4.25
N ASN A 102 6.95 -14.88 4.84
CA ASN A 102 8.03 -15.59 4.13
C ASN A 102 8.60 -14.77 2.96
N TYR A 103 8.71 -13.45 3.15
CA TYR A 103 9.13 -12.49 2.13
C TYR A 103 10.63 -12.62 1.84
N LYS A 104 10.99 -13.58 0.99
CA LYS A 104 12.36 -13.91 0.57
C LYS A 104 12.69 -13.28 -0.78
N LYS A 105 13.94 -13.41 -1.24
CA LYS A 105 14.44 -12.80 -2.48
C LYS A 105 13.53 -13.00 -3.71
N ALA A 106 13.04 -14.22 -3.94
CA ALA A 106 12.18 -14.52 -5.09
C ALA A 106 10.80 -13.84 -4.99
N SER A 107 10.12 -13.97 -3.84
CA SER A 107 8.83 -13.31 -3.61
C SER A 107 8.96 -11.80 -3.59
N HIS A 108 10.08 -11.27 -3.08
CA HIS A 108 10.36 -9.84 -3.07
C HIS A 108 10.40 -9.27 -4.49
N ARG A 109 11.25 -9.81 -5.37
CA ARG A 109 11.35 -9.33 -6.75
C ARG A 109 10.05 -9.54 -7.53
N ALA A 110 9.36 -10.65 -7.30
CA ALA A 110 8.06 -10.89 -7.90
C ALA A 110 7.03 -9.83 -7.44
N SER A 111 7.04 -9.44 -6.18
CA SER A 111 6.17 -8.39 -5.65
C SER A 111 6.48 -7.01 -6.19
N GLU A 112 7.76 -6.64 -6.34
CA GLU A 112 8.15 -5.39 -7.00
C GLU A 112 7.61 -5.33 -8.44
N ALA A 113 7.77 -6.40 -9.21
CA ALA A 113 7.32 -6.45 -10.60
C ALA A 113 5.79 -6.47 -10.75
N SER A 114 5.09 -7.10 -9.80
CA SER A 114 3.62 -7.22 -9.82
C SER A 114 2.89 -6.12 -9.07
N LEU A 115 3.62 -5.15 -8.49
CA LEU A 115 3.05 -4.05 -7.68
C LEU A 115 2.23 -4.56 -6.48
N THR A 116 2.69 -5.65 -5.86
CA THR A 116 2.05 -6.28 -4.69
C THR A 116 2.89 -6.13 -3.43
N SER A 117 2.34 -6.50 -2.27
CA SER A 117 3.04 -6.39 -0.98
C SER A 117 3.53 -4.96 -0.74
N CYS A 118 4.79 -4.77 -0.34
CA CYS A 118 5.42 -3.46 -0.13
C CYS A 118 5.30 -2.55 -1.36
N ALA A 119 5.43 -3.10 -2.56
CA ALA A 119 5.40 -2.36 -3.82
C ALA A 119 4.01 -1.83 -4.18
N HIS A 120 2.95 -2.25 -3.48
CA HIS A 120 1.61 -1.67 -3.68
C HIS A 120 1.60 -0.15 -3.52
N CYS A 121 2.38 0.35 -2.55
CA CYS A 121 2.55 1.79 -2.31
C CYS A 121 3.97 2.28 -2.64
N HIS A 122 4.97 1.40 -2.56
CA HIS A 122 6.38 1.71 -2.80
C HIS A 122 6.85 1.34 -4.21
N ALA A 123 5.99 1.42 -5.22
CA ALA A 123 6.41 1.31 -6.62
C ALA A 123 6.87 2.66 -7.19
N VAL A 124 7.52 2.62 -8.35
CA VAL A 124 7.89 3.84 -9.10
C VAL A 124 6.64 4.61 -9.48
N GLY A 125 6.58 5.89 -9.08
CA GLY A 125 5.43 6.76 -9.36
C GLY A 125 4.19 6.50 -8.51
N ALA A 126 4.28 5.64 -7.49
CA ALA A 126 3.20 5.37 -6.56
C ALA A 126 3.14 6.42 -5.43
N SER A 127 2.32 6.14 -4.41
CA SER A 127 2.03 7.05 -3.31
C SER A 127 3.18 7.25 -2.31
N SER A 128 4.26 6.46 -2.41
CA SER A 128 5.43 6.52 -1.53
C SER A 128 6.73 6.36 -2.32
N PHE A 129 7.88 6.45 -1.65
CA PHE A 129 9.18 6.27 -2.31
C PHE A 129 9.27 4.88 -2.98
N ALA A 130 9.96 4.81 -4.12
CA ALA A 130 10.08 3.59 -4.89
C ALA A 130 11.09 2.61 -4.27
N ALA A 131 10.71 1.33 -4.13
CA ALA A 131 11.53 0.27 -3.53
C ALA A 131 12.73 -0.14 -4.41
N ASP A 132 12.60 -0.02 -5.73
CA ASP A 132 13.59 -0.46 -6.71
C ASP A 132 14.93 0.29 -6.66
N SER A 133 14.91 1.51 -6.12
CA SER A 133 16.01 2.48 -6.13
C SER A 133 16.37 2.98 -4.72
N ASN A 134 15.60 2.59 -3.69
CA ASN A 134 15.78 3.04 -2.32
C ASN A 134 16.05 1.90 -1.33
N CYS A 135 16.92 0.97 -1.70
CA CYS A 135 17.20 -0.27 -0.95
C CYS A 135 17.43 -0.04 0.55
N LEU A 136 18.21 0.99 0.90
CA LEU A 136 18.62 1.28 2.28
C LEU A 136 17.50 1.88 3.15
N LYS A 137 16.37 2.30 2.57
CA LYS A 137 15.21 2.76 3.36
C LYS A 137 14.49 1.60 4.04
N CYS A 138 14.67 0.38 3.52
CA CYS A 138 14.09 -0.83 4.10
C CYS A 138 15.19 -1.73 4.68
N HIS A 139 16.25 -2.00 3.92
CA HIS A 139 17.35 -2.86 4.32
C HIS A 139 18.36 -2.10 5.16
N VAL A 140 18.22 -2.19 6.48
CA VAL A 140 19.15 -1.59 7.43
C VAL A 140 20.11 -2.67 7.91
N LYS A 141 21.40 -2.48 7.66
CA LYS A 141 22.42 -3.32 8.29
C LYS A 141 22.52 -2.95 9.75
N ASP A 142 22.30 -3.94 10.60
CA ASP A 142 22.58 -3.81 12.02
C ASP A 142 24.09 -3.92 12.23
N TYR A 143 24.76 -2.78 12.39
CA TYR A 143 26.19 -2.71 12.66
C TYR A 143 26.53 -3.00 14.13
N SER A 144 25.54 -3.24 15.00
CA SER A 144 25.77 -3.51 16.42
C SER A 144 26.21 -4.95 16.71
N LYS A 145 26.23 -5.83 15.69
CA LYS A 145 26.60 -7.25 15.80
C LYS A 145 28.01 -7.57 15.26
N HIS A 146 28.87 -6.56 15.15
CA HIS A 146 30.27 -6.70 14.72
C HIS A 146 31.23 -6.22 15.79
#